data_AF-A0AAX3N0W4-F1
#
_entry.id   AF-A0AAX3N0W4-F1
#
_cell.length_a   1.000
_cell.length_b   1.000
_cell.length_c   1.000
_cell.angle_alpha   90.00
_cell.angle_beta   90.00
_cell.angle_gamma   90.00
#
_symmetry.space_group_name_H-M   'P 1'
#
loop_
_entity.id
_entity.type
_entity.pdbx_description
1 polymer ?
#
loop_
_entity_poly.entity_id
_entity_poly.type
_entity_poly.pdbx_seq_one_letter_code
_entity_poly.pdbx_strand_id
1 'polypeptide(L)' 'MLFPNIPTKTLGGNVFWETVLQRRGWKLQRNVFTEHFRILDPRQIRQAWGYDEMEIREAFRVFTENQMNV' A
#
# COMPACT_ATOMS: atom_id res chain seq x y z
N MET A 1 9.53 8.93 -4.54
CA MET A 1 10.19 7.71 -5.07
C MET A 1 9.66 6.45 -4.39
N LEU A 2 9.37 5.40 -5.15
CA LEU A 2 9.05 4.07 -4.63
C LEU A 2 10.34 3.29 -4.32
N PHE A 3 10.40 2.66 -3.16
CA PHE A 3 11.59 1.94 -2.69
C PHE A 3 11.52 0.44 -3.00
N PRO A 4 12.68 -0.24 -3.11
CA PRO A 4 12.72 -1.68 -3.31
C PRO A 4 11.89 -2.41 -2.26
N ASN A 5 11.10 -3.36 -2.72
CA ASN A 5 10.15 -4.09 -1.91
C ASN A 5 10.64 -5.52 -1.67
N ILE A 6 11.05 -5.82 -0.44
CA ILE A 6 11.29 -7.20 -0.02
C ILE A 6 9.94 -7.80 0.37
N PRO A 7 9.43 -8.83 -0.33
CA PRO A 7 8.14 -9.45 -0.04
C PRO A 7 8.23 -10.18 1.30
N THR A 8 7.75 -9.52 2.34
CA THR A 8 7.74 -10.04 3.71
C THR A 8 6.31 -9.95 4.23
N LYS A 9 5.83 -11.01 4.90
CA LYS A 9 4.59 -10.92 5.67
C LYS A 9 4.80 -9.83 6.72
N THR A 10 3.88 -8.87 6.79
CA THR A 10 3.96 -7.86 7.84
C THR A 10 3.78 -8.57 9.19
N LEU A 11 4.73 -8.38 10.11
CA LEU A 11 4.68 -8.96 11.46
C LEU A 11 3.71 -8.19 12.37
N GLY A 12 2.43 -8.14 12.00
CA GLY A 12 1.36 -7.76 12.94
C GLY A 12 1.42 -6.34 13.50
N GLY A 13 1.91 -5.36 12.75
CA GLY A 13 1.88 -3.95 13.17
C GLY A 13 0.50 -3.30 12.95
N ASN A 14 -0.60 -3.84 13.45
CA ASN A 14 -1.94 -3.27 13.22
C ASN A 14 -2.20 -1.94 13.97
N VAL A 15 -1.37 -1.56 14.94
CA VAL A 15 -1.63 -0.40 15.81
C VAL A 15 -1.21 0.94 15.17
N PHE A 16 -0.30 0.92 14.19
CA PHE A 16 0.35 2.14 13.69
C PHE A 16 0.09 2.43 12.21
N TRP A 17 -0.91 1.80 11.62
CA TRP A 17 -1.23 1.94 10.21
C TRP A 17 -2.70 2.30 10.01
N GLU A 18 -2.93 3.49 9.50
CA GLU A 18 -4.24 4.00 9.11
C GLU A 18 -4.51 3.61 7.66
N THR A 19 -5.67 3.02 7.37
CA THR A 19 -6.06 2.73 5.98
C THR A 19 -6.66 3.98 5.36
N VAL A 20 -5.95 4.57 4.40
CA VAL A 20 -6.36 5.82 3.72
C VAL A 20 -7.18 5.56 2.45
N LEU A 21 -6.96 4.42 1.79
CA LEU A 21 -7.78 3.94 0.66
C LEU A 21 -7.91 2.42 0.69
N GLN A 22 -9.05 1.93 0.24
CA GLN A 22 -9.28 0.50 0.04
C GLN A 22 -10.08 0.25 -1.23
N ARG A 23 -9.65 -0.71 -2.05
CA ARG A 23 -10.33 -1.10 -3.29
C ARG A 23 -10.05 -2.57 -3.60
N ARG A 24 -11.09 -3.39 -3.76
CA ARG A 24 -10.97 -4.81 -4.16
C ARG A 24 -9.95 -5.62 -3.33
N GLY A 25 -9.94 -5.41 -2.01
CA GLY A 25 -8.99 -6.06 -1.10
C GLY A 25 -7.61 -5.41 -1.00
N TRP A 26 -7.24 -4.54 -1.94
CA TRP A 26 -6.04 -3.71 -1.84
C TRP A 26 -6.22 -2.62 -0.79
N LYS A 27 -5.15 -2.27 -0.08
CA LYS A 27 -5.13 -1.20 0.92
C LYS A 27 -3.96 -0.27 0.67
N LEU A 28 -4.21 1.04 0.62
CA LEU A 28 -3.18 2.05 0.85
C LEU A 28 -3.24 2.42 2.32
N GLN A 29 -2.11 2.34 3.01
CA GLN A 29 -2.02 2.64 4.43
C GLN A 29 -0.94 3.67 4.71
N ARG A 30 -1.18 4.55 5.67
CA ARG A 30 -0.21 5.53 6.19
C ARG A 30 0.26 5.09 7.57
N ASN A 31 1.56 5.15 7.81
CA ASN A 31 2.13 4.94 9.13
C ASN A 31 1.86 6.18 9.98
N VAL A 32 1.24 6.03 11.16
CA VAL A 32 0.83 7.17 12.00
C VAL A 32 2.03 7.92 12.59
N PHE A 33 3.19 7.27 12.74
CA PHE A 33 4.37 7.90 13.36
C PHE A 33 5.37 8.48 12.37
N THR A 34 5.61 7.77 11.28
CA THR A 34 6.65 8.12 10.30
C THR A 34 6.06 8.67 9.02
N GLU A 35 4.73 8.76 8.94
CA GLU A 35 3.92 9.33 7.86
C GLU A 35 4.12 8.73 6.46
N HIS A 36 4.99 7.73 6.32
CA HIS A 36 5.15 7.00 5.07
C HIS A 36 3.96 6.10 4.77
N PHE A 37 3.81 5.78 3.50
CA PHE A 37 2.73 5.00 2.97
C PHE A 37 3.19 3.61 2.54
N ARG A 38 2.27 2.65 2.53
CA ARG A 38 2.44 1.33 1.93
C ARG A 38 1.20 0.90 1.19
N ILE A 39 1.39 0.12 0.13
CA ILE A 39 0.32 -0.57 -0.60
C ILE A 39 0.38 -2.05 -0.22
N LEU A 40 -0.75 -2.59 0.24
CA LEU A 40 -0.96 -4.02 0.47
C LEU A 40 -1.91 -4.58 -0.58
N ASP A 41 -1.61 -5.78 -1.08
CA ASP A 41 -2.53 -6.54 -1.91
C ASP A 41 -3.61 -7.27 -1.07
N PRO A 42 -4.59 -7.94 -1.70
CA PRO A 42 -5.61 -8.71 -0.99
C PRO A 42 -5.05 -9.82 -0.09
N ARG A 43 -3.84 -10.31 -0.36
CA ARG A 43 -3.14 -11.34 0.42
C ARG A 43 -2.29 -10.74 1.56
N GLN A 44 -2.44 -9.44 1.83
CA GLN A 44 -1.68 -8.67 2.82
C GLN A 44 -0.16 -8.66 2.56
N ILE A 45 0.26 -8.83 1.31
CA ILE A 45 1.66 -8.68 0.89
C ILE A 45 1.87 -7.22 0.49
N ARG A 46 2.90 -6.58 1.03
CA ARG A 46 3.29 -5.23 0.59
C ARG A 46 3.75 -5.30 -0.85
N GLN A 47 3.23 -4.43 -1.71
CA GLN A 47 3.60 -4.31 -3.12
C GLN A 47 4.46 -3.06 -3.38
N ALA A 48 4.24 -1.99 -2.60
CA ALA A 48 5.03 -0.77 -2.68
C ALA A 48 5.00 0.01 -1.35
N TRP A 49 5.94 0.93 -1.17
CA TRP A 49 5.96 1.91 -0.06
C TRP A 49 6.76 3.15 -0.45
N GLY A 50 6.50 4.27 0.22
CA GLY A 50 7.13 5.56 -0.06
C GLY A 50 6.57 6.69 0.82
N TYR A 51 7.22 7.86 0.80
CA TYR A 51 6.81 9.03 1.58
C TYR A 51 5.92 10.00 0.80
N ASP A 52 6.02 9.99 -0.53
CA ASP A 52 5.24 10.89 -1.38
C ASP A 52 3.81 10.34 -1.58
N GLU A 53 2.82 11.09 -1.08
CA GLU A 53 1.43 10.69 -1.13
C GLU A 53 0.87 10.67 -2.56
N MET A 54 1.27 11.62 -3.40
CA MET A 54 0.78 11.71 -4.77
C MET A 54 1.28 10.53 -5.59
N GLU A 55 2.58 10.24 -5.53
CA GLU A 55 3.20 9.13 -6.25
C GLU A 55 2.60 7.78 -5.81
N ILE A 56 2.40 7.57 -4.51
CA ILE A 56 1.88 6.28 -4.04
C ILE A 56 0.39 6.09 -4.29
N ARG A 57 -0.39 7.17 -4.31
CA ARG A 57 -1.80 7.12 -4.75
C ARG A 57 -1.90 6.76 -6.23
N GLU A 58 -1.02 7.29 -7.06
CA GLU A 58 -0.96 6.94 -8.48
C GLU A 58 -0.57 5.46 -8.66
N ALA A 59 0.44 4.98 -7.93
CA ALA A 59 0.78 3.56 -7.94
C ALA A 59 -0.40 2.68 -7.48
N PHE A 60 -1.13 3.09 -6.44
CA PHE A 60 -2.32 2.37 -5.95
C PHE A 60 -3.43 2.31 -7.01
N ARG A 61 -3.63 3.39 -7.76
CA ARG A 61 -4.57 3.42 -8.88
C ARG A 61 -4.18 2.39 -9.93
N VAL A 62 -2.92 2.37 -10.37
CA VAL A 62 -2.39 1.39 -11.34
C VAL A 62 -2.58 -0.05 -10.85
N PHE A 63 -2.23 -0.36 -9.60
CA PHE A 63 -2.41 -1.70 -9.03
C PHE A 63 -3.87 -2.16 -8.97
N THR A 64 -4.80 -1.23 -8.78
CA THR A 64 -6.23 -1.53 -8.61
C THR A 64 -7.06 -1.46 -9.90
N GLU A 65 -6.57 -0.74 -10.92
CA GLU A 65 -7.19 -0.65 -12.25
C GLU A 65 -6.84 -1.82 -13.17
N ASN A 66 -5.63 -2.41 -13.05
CA ASN A 66 -5.19 -3.60 -13.80
C ASN A 66 -5.98 -4.90 -13.49
N GLN A 67 -7.13 -4.80 -12.83
CA GLN A 67 -8.09 -5.89 -12.57
C GLN A 67 -9.44 -5.65 -13.29
N MET A 68 -9.49 -4.73 -14.27
CA MET A 68 -10.69 -4.41 -15.06
C MET A 68 -10.76 -5.16 -16.41
N ASN A 69 -9.76 -5.97 -16.76
CA ASN A 69 -9.80 -6.83 -17.95
C ASN A 69 -10.14 -8.27 -17.54
N VAL A 70 -11.42 -8.53 -17.25
CA VAL A 70 -12.04 -9.86 -17.33
C VAL A 70 -13.35 -9.71 -18.08
#